data_AF-A0A1Q3PQ37-F1
#
_entry.id   AF-A0A1Q3PQ37-F1
#
_cell.length_a   1.000
_cell.length_b   1.000
_cell.length_c   1.000
_cell.angle_alpha   90.00
_cell.angle_beta   90.00
_cell.angle_gamma   90.00
#
_symmetry.space_group_name_H-M   'P 1'
#
loop_
_entity.id
_entity.type
_entity.pdbx_description
1 polymer ?
#
loop_
_entity_poly.entity_id
_entity_poly.type
_entity_poly.pdbx_seq_one_letter_code
_entity_poly.pdbx_strand_id
1 'polypeptide(L)'
;METLRYKVIRNLEQYNNYCNELIAMLESENPDQYEEEIDLLTVLIEHYDAEHSTIRGDADPVELLKLLMKDHRMKAKDLAELLNVSKGYVSEMLNYKKGMSKEVIRKLATRFAMRQEAFNRPYRLEGERMMEEEEDAVAKETVSL
;
A
#
# COMPACT_ATOMS: atom_id res chain seq x y z
N MET A 1 -22.40 -36.69 -2.53
CA MET A 1 -21.15 -35.91 -2.56
C MET A 1 -21.25 -34.88 -1.47
N GLU A 2 -20.25 -34.79 -0.60
CA GLU A 2 -20.20 -33.70 0.38
C GLU A 2 -20.00 -32.37 -0.34
N THR A 3 -20.79 -31.38 0.02
CA THR A 3 -20.66 -30.02 -0.51
C THR A 3 -19.63 -29.29 0.35
N LEU A 4 -18.51 -28.89 -0.25
CA LEU A 4 -17.51 -28.07 0.43
C LEU A 4 -18.15 -26.75 0.90
N ARG A 5 -18.03 -26.45 2.19
CA ARG A 5 -18.51 -25.21 2.81
C ARG A 5 -17.83 -23.98 2.21
N TYR A 6 -16.50 -24.02 2.12
CA TYR A 6 -15.70 -22.97 1.47
C TYR A 6 -15.08 -23.49 0.17
N LYS A 7 -14.94 -22.58 -0.80
CA LYS A 7 -14.39 -22.87 -2.13
C LYS A 7 -13.40 -21.79 -2.49
N VAL A 8 -12.53 -22.06 -3.45
CA VAL A 8 -11.64 -21.05 -4.04
C VAL A 8 -12.44 -19.80 -4.40
N ILE A 9 -11.94 -18.64 -3.99
CA ILE A 9 -12.56 -17.35 -4.22
C ILE A 9 -12.40 -16.98 -5.70
N ARG A 10 -13.50 -16.63 -6.37
CA ARG A 10 -13.49 -16.33 -7.82
C ARG A 10 -13.94 -14.92 -8.17
N ASN A 11 -14.43 -14.16 -7.20
CA ASN A 11 -14.91 -12.81 -7.39
C ASN A 11 -14.87 -12.02 -6.07
N LEU A 12 -15.03 -10.70 -6.20
CA LEU A 12 -14.96 -9.76 -5.10
C LEU A 12 -16.09 -9.93 -4.07
N GLU A 13 -17.28 -10.36 -4.49
CA GLU A 13 -18.41 -10.59 -3.58
C GLU A 13 -18.11 -11.75 -2.62
N GLN A 14 -17.62 -12.87 -3.15
CA GLN A 14 -17.20 -14.02 -2.36
C GLN A 14 -16.04 -13.67 -1.43
N TYR A 15 -15.06 -12.88 -1.92
CA TYR A 15 -13.95 -12.36 -1.10
C TYR A 15 -14.47 -11.59 0.12
N ASN A 16 -15.32 -10.59 -0.12
CA ASN A 16 -15.85 -9.74 0.96
C ASN A 16 -16.67 -10.55 1.97
N ASN A 17 -17.47 -11.52 1.50
CA ASN A 17 -18.23 -12.41 2.38
C ASN A 17 -17.30 -13.23 3.28
N TYR A 18 -16.23 -13.79 2.72
CA TYR A 18 -15.25 -14.57 3.47
C TYR A 18 -14.47 -13.72 4.47
N CYS A 19 -14.11 -12.49 4.12
CA CYS A 19 -13.50 -11.54 5.07
C CYS A 19 -14.45 -11.25 6.25
N ASN A 20 -15.73 -11.01 5.98
CA ASN A 20 -16.70 -10.74 7.04
C ASN A 20 -16.91 -11.95 7.95
N GLU A 21 -16.99 -13.16 7.39
CA GLU A 21 -17.08 -14.40 8.17
C GLU A 21 -15.84 -14.60 9.04
N LEU A 22 -14.63 -14.39 8.48
CA LEU A 22 -13.38 -14.47 9.22
C LEU A 22 -13.34 -13.48 10.40
N ILE A 23 -13.73 -12.23 10.17
CA ILE A 23 -13.80 -11.21 11.24
C ILE A 23 -14.78 -11.65 12.33
N ALA A 24 -15.97 -12.11 11.96
CA ALA A 24 -16.97 -12.56 12.92
C ALA A 24 -16.49 -13.76 13.78
N MET A 25 -15.71 -14.68 13.20
CA MET A 25 -15.11 -15.80 13.94
C MET A 25 -14.04 -15.33 14.93
N LEU A 26 -13.15 -14.44 14.49
CA LEU A 26 -12.09 -13.86 15.32
C LEU A 26 -12.64 -13.02 16.48
N GLU A 27 -13.76 -12.33 16.27
CA GLU A 27 -14.43 -11.50 17.29
C GLU A 27 -15.41 -12.28 18.17
N SER A 28 -15.58 -13.59 17.94
CA SER A 28 -16.49 -14.41 18.74
C SER A 28 -15.97 -14.64 20.17
N GLU A 29 -16.86 -15.01 21.10
CA GLU A 29 -16.49 -15.27 22.51
C GLU A 29 -15.51 -16.43 22.67
N ASN A 30 -15.46 -17.35 21.69
CA ASN A 30 -14.57 -18.51 21.70
C ASN A 30 -14.05 -18.78 20.29
N PRO A 31 -13.01 -18.06 19.83
CA PRO A 31 -12.48 -18.18 18.47
C PRO A 31 -11.81 -19.54 18.22
N ASP A 32 -11.30 -20.21 19.25
CA ASP A 32 -10.62 -21.52 19.15
C ASP A 32 -11.54 -22.61 18.56
N GLN A 33 -12.87 -22.45 18.67
CA GLN A 33 -13.82 -23.39 18.08
C GLN A 33 -13.87 -23.33 16.53
N TYR A 34 -13.29 -22.27 15.94
CA TYR A 34 -13.26 -22.02 14.49
C TYR A 34 -11.83 -22.06 13.94
N GLU A 35 -10.85 -22.61 14.68
CA GLU A 35 -9.43 -22.60 14.29
C GLU A 35 -9.22 -23.10 12.86
N GLU A 36 -9.81 -24.25 12.49
CA GLU A 36 -9.69 -24.81 11.14
C GLU A 36 -10.36 -23.94 10.07
N GLU A 37 -11.52 -23.35 10.35
CA GLU A 37 -12.18 -22.43 9.42
C GLU A 37 -11.44 -21.11 9.24
N ILE A 38 -10.88 -20.56 10.33
CA ILE A 38 -10.07 -19.35 10.33
C ILE A 38 -8.81 -19.58 9.47
N ASP A 39 -8.12 -20.68 9.68
CA ASP A 39 -6.93 -21.05 8.90
C ASP A 39 -7.27 -21.19 7.41
N LEU A 40 -8.34 -21.92 7.09
CA LEU A 40 -8.75 -22.13 5.70
C LEU A 40 -9.18 -20.82 5.03
N LEU A 41 -10.01 -20.01 5.67
CA LEU A 41 -10.45 -18.72 5.12
C LEU A 41 -9.28 -17.77 4.92
N THR A 42 -8.33 -17.74 5.86
CA THR A 42 -7.10 -16.94 5.74
C THR A 42 -6.33 -17.32 4.48
N VAL A 43 -6.07 -18.61 4.25
CA VAL A 43 -5.37 -19.09 3.04
C VAL A 43 -6.13 -18.73 1.76
N LEU A 44 -7.45 -18.87 1.74
CA LEU A 44 -8.27 -18.56 0.57
C LEU A 44 -8.27 -17.05 0.24
N ILE A 45 -8.37 -16.20 1.26
CA ILE A 45 -8.31 -14.74 1.16
C ILE A 45 -6.93 -14.31 0.67
N GLU A 46 -5.85 -14.81 1.29
CA GLU A 46 -4.48 -14.51 0.89
C GLU A 46 -4.18 -14.92 -0.56
N HIS A 47 -4.68 -16.09 -0.99
CA HIS A 47 -4.56 -16.53 -2.37
C HIS A 47 -5.27 -15.57 -3.32
N TYR A 48 -6.52 -15.20 -3.03
CA TYR A 48 -7.27 -14.26 -3.87
C TYR A 48 -6.58 -12.91 -3.93
N ASP A 49 -6.14 -12.37 -2.78
CA ASP A 49 -5.39 -11.14 -2.70
C ASP A 49 -4.07 -11.20 -3.46
N ALA A 50 -3.36 -12.33 -3.43
CA ALA A 50 -2.12 -12.46 -4.19
C ALA A 50 -2.35 -12.35 -5.71
N GLU A 51 -3.44 -12.92 -6.21
CA GLU A 51 -3.82 -12.87 -7.64
C GLU A 51 -4.50 -11.56 -8.04
N HIS A 52 -5.25 -10.96 -7.12
CA HIS A 52 -6.11 -9.79 -7.36
C HIS A 52 -5.60 -8.53 -6.65
N SER A 53 -4.35 -8.54 -6.16
CA SER A 53 -3.61 -7.39 -5.63
C SER A 53 -3.39 -6.36 -6.73
N THR A 54 -4.48 -5.73 -7.15
CA THR A 54 -4.51 -4.40 -7.72
C THR A 54 -4.53 -3.44 -6.53
N ILE A 55 -3.42 -3.34 -5.80
CA ILE A 55 -3.08 -1.98 -5.34
C ILE A 55 -3.06 -1.21 -6.66
N ARG A 56 -4.11 -0.41 -6.92
CA ARG A 56 -4.39 0.21 -8.22
C ARG A 56 -3.06 0.65 -8.83
N GLY A 57 -2.75 0.20 -10.05
CA GLY A 57 -1.40 0.19 -10.63
C GLY A 57 -0.70 1.56 -10.75
N ASP A 58 -1.34 2.61 -10.26
CA ASP A 58 -1.06 4.03 -10.34
C ASP A 58 -1.06 4.73 -8.96
N ALA A 59 -1.32 4.03 -7.85
CA ALA A 59 -1.29 4.65 -6.52
C ALA A 59 0.13 5.17 -6.21
N ASP A 60 0.24 6.49 -6.09
CA ASP A 60 1.48 7.19 -5.76
C ASP A 60 1.99 6.73 -4.38
N PRO A 61 3.25 6.24 -4.28
CA PRO A 61 3.78 5.68 -3.04
C PRO A 61 3.93 6.73 -1.92
N VAL A 62 4.09 8.01 -2.25
CA VAL A 62 4.15 9.10 -1.26
C VAL A 62 2.75 9.43 -0.75
N GLU A 63 1.73 9.46 -1.60
CA GLU A 63 0.34 9.65 -1.14
C GLU A 63 -0.15 8.44 -0.32
N LEU A 64 0.20 7.22 -0.72
CA LEU A 64 -0.05 6.02 0.07
C LEU A 64 0.54 6.15 1.48
N LEU A 65 1.81 6.58 1.57
CA LEU A 65 2.48 6.77 2.84
C LEU A 65 1.78 7.82 3.71
N LYS A 66 1.33 8.95 3.12
CA LYS A 66 0.57 9.98 3.85
C LYS A 66 -0.76 9.45 4.38
N LEU A 67 -1.47 8.64 3.60
CA LEU A 67 -2.73 8.02 4.03
C LEU A 67 -2.49 7.08 5.23
N LEU A 68 -1.49 6.20 5.12
CA LEU A 68 -1.11 5.30 6.20
C LEU A 68 -0.69 6.07 7.47
N MET A 69 0.09 7.14 7.32
CA MET A 69 0.43 8.00 8.45
C MET A 69 -0.81 8.60 9.12
N LYS A 70 -1.79 9.06 8.33
CA LYS A 70 -3.04 9.61 8.84
C LYS A 70 -3.85 8.56 9.60
N ASP A 71 -4.04 7.38 9.01
CA ASP A 71 -4.85 6.29 9.58
C ASP A 71 -4.24 5.76 10.89
N HIS A 72 -2.91 5.68 10.94
CA HIS A 72 -2.16 5.29 12.14
C HIS A 72 -1.86 6.46 13.10
N ARG A 73 -2.38 7.67 12.86
CA ARG A 73 -2.14 8.90 13.65
C ARG A 73 -0.64 9.22 13.85
N MET A 74 0.19 8.86 12.90
CA MET A 74 1.64 9.08 12.92
C MET A 74 1.99 10.48 12.42
N LYS A 75 2.96 11.12 13.09
CA LYS A 75 3.55 12.38 12.64
C LYS A 75 4.88 12.12 11.94
N ALA A 76 5.39 13.11 11.20
CA ALA A 76 6.68 13.01 10.51
C ALA A 76 7.86 12.68 11.45
N LYS A 77 7.80 13.10 12.72
CA LYS A 77 8.81 12.73 13.73
C LYS A 77 8.81 11.23 14.02
N ASP A 78 7.62 10.62 14.12
CA ASP A 78 7.45 9.21 14.46
C ASP A 78 7.92 8.36 13.27
N LEU A 79 7.66 8.84 12.05
CA LEU A 79 8.16 8.23 10.83
C LEU A 79 9.70 8.32 10.73
N ALA A 80 10.31 9.45 11.12
CA ALA A 80 11.75 9.62 11.13
C ALA A 80 12.43 8.64 12.11
N GLU A 81 11.85 8.48 13.29
CA GLU A 81 12.28 7.51 14.31
C GLU A 81 12.13 6.06 13.80
N LEU A 82 10.97 5.70 13.25
CA LEU A 82 10.71 4.37 12.66
C LEU A 82 11.73 4.02 11.57
N LEU A 83 12.02 4.98 10.69
CA LEU A 83 12.90 4.76 9.55
C LEU A 83 14.39 4.86 9.93
N ASN A 84 14.70 5.39 11.11
CA ASN A 84 16.06 5.76 11.54
C ASN A 84 16.74 6.71 10.53
N VAL A 85 16.02 7.77 10.14
CA VAL A 85 16.51 8.81 9.21
C VAL A 85 16.24 10.20 9.78
N SER A 86 16.82 11.25 9.18
CA SER A 86 16.60 12.61 9.64
C SER A 86 15.17 13.10 9.35
N LYS A 87 14.67 14.03 10.17
CA LYS A 87 13.39 14.72 9.91
C LYS A 87 13.40 15.47 8.57
N GLY A 88 14.58 15.98 8.17
CA GLY A 88 14.78 16.60 6.87
C GLY A 88 14.54 15.61 5.72
N TYR A 89 15.12 14.41 5.80
CA TYR A 89 14.89 13.36 4.81
C TYR A 89 13.41 12.97 4.71
N VAL A 90 12.72 12.80 5.84
CA VAL A 90 11.27 12.54 5.83
C VAL A 90 10.50 13.67 5.16
N SER A 91 10.84 14.93 5.46
CA SER A 91 10.20 16.08 4.85
C SER A 91 10.43 16.13 3.33
N GLU A 92 11.66 15.92 2.87
CA GLU A 92 11.99 15.87 1.45
C GLU A 92 11.21 14.77 0.73
N MET A 93 11.12 13.58 1.33
CA MET A 93 10.37 12.44 0.79
C MET A 93 8.87 12.73 0.68
N LEU A 94 8.25 13.25 1.74
CA LEU A 94 6.80 13.55 1.76
C LEU A 94 6.42 14.71 0.81
N ASN A 95 7.38 15.54 0.44
CA ASN A 95 7.22 16.65 -0.51
C ASN A 95 7.82 16.35 -1.89
N TYR A 96 8.06 15.08 -2.24
CA TYR A 96 8.55 14.68 -3.58
C TYR A 96 9.92 15.25 -3.95
N LYS A 97 10.70 15.79 -3.02
CA LYS A 97 12.05 16.29 -3.29
C LYS A 97 13.07 15.17 -3.36
N LYS A 98 12.78 14.02 -2.74
CA LYS A 98 13.70 12.89 -2.67
C LYS A 98 12.99 11.55 -2.73
N GLY A 99 13.57 10.63 -3.50
CA GLY A 99 13.12 9.25 -3.59
C GLY A 99 13.27 8.46 -2.28
N MET A 100 12.40 7.47 -2.07
CA MET A 100 12.56 6.50 -0.99
C MET A 100 13.75 5.57 -1.28
N SER A 101 14.64 5.38 -0.28
CA SER A 101 15.71 4.38 -0.41
C SER A 101 15.14 2.95 -0.32
N LYS A 102 15.89 1.96 -0.82
CA LYS A 102 15.50 0.55 -0.68
C LYS A 102 15.31 0.12 0.78
N GLU A 103 16.12 0.66 1.70
CA GLU A 103 15.97 0.37 3.12
C GLU A 103 14.67 0.93 3.69
N VAL A 104 14.32 2.17 3.32
CA VAL A 104 13.04 2.80 3.69
C VAL A 104 11.86 1.98 3.18
N ILE A 105 11.88 1.61 1.89
CA ILE A 105 10.83 0.78 1.27
C ILE A 105 10.63 -0.52 2.04
N ARG A 106 11.71 -1.22 2.43
CA ARG A 106 11.62 -2.47 3.22
C ARG A 106 11.00 -2.23 4.60
N LYS A 107 11.44 -1.18 5.31
CA LYS A 107 10.90 -0.83 6.63
C LYS A 107 9.41 -0.48 6.58
N LEU A 108 8.98 0.27 5.57
CA LEU A 108 7.57 0.62 5.36
C LEU A 108 6.73 -0.61 5.03
N ALA A 109 7.20 -1.44 4.10
CA ALA A 109 6.54 -2.69 3.71
C ALA A 109 6.31 -3.60 4.94
N THR A 110 7.33 -3.79 5.78
CA THR A 110 7.21 -4.56 7.02
C THR A 110 6.27 -3.88 8.02
N ARG A 111 6.39 -2.56 8.24
CA ARG A 111 5.57 -1.84 9.23
C ARG A 111 4.08 -1.90 8.94
N PHE A 112 3.70 -1.82 7.67
CA PHE A 112 2.32 -1.76 7.22
C PHE A 112 1.81 -3.10 6.67
N ALA A 113 2.60 -4.17 6.77
CA ALA A 113 2.28 -5.50 6.24
C ALA A 113 1.89 -5.46 4.74
N MET A 114 2.63 -4.69 3.94
CA MET A 114 2.38 -4.51 2.51
C MET A 114 3.53 -5.06 1.66
N ARG A 115 3.24 -5.38 0.39
CA ARG A 115 4.28 -5.69 -0.59
C ARG A 115 5.17 -4.47 -0.84
N GLN A 116 6.48 -4.66 -0.98
CA GLN A 116 7.43 -3.58 -1.28
C GLN A 116 7.06 -2.81 -2.56
N GLU A 117 6.44 -3.48 -3.52
CA GLU A 117 5.88 -2.89 -4.75
C GLU A 117 5.02 -1.65 -4.47
N ALA A 118 4.28 -1.63 -3.36
CA ALA A 118 3.41 -0.52 -2.98
C ALA A 118 4.18 0.79 -2.75
N PHE A 119 5.45 0.70 -2.33
CA PHE A 119 6.34 1.84 -2.05
C PHE A 119 7.47 1.98 -3.08
N ASN A 120 7.58 1.07 -4.04
CA ASN A 120 8.67 1.02 -5.03
C ASN A 120 8.20 1.35 -6.47
N ARG A 121 6.96 1.79 -6.64
CA ARG A 121 6.45 2.24 -7.93
C ARG A 121 7.16 3.51 -8.40
N PRO A 122 7.29 3.73 -9.72
CA PRO A 122 7.78 5.00 -10.25
C PRO A 122 6.84 6.16 -9.86
N TYR A 123 7.42 7.30 -9.47
CA TYR A 123 6.71 8.55 -9.23
C TYR A 123 7.64 9.73 -9.54
N ARG A 124 7.07 10.83 -10.03
CA ARG A 124 7.84 12.03 -10.41
C ARG A 124 8.24 12.83 -9.19
N LEU A 125 9.51 13.21 -9.11
CA LEU A 125 10.02 14.15 -8.11
C LEU A 125 9.68 15.60 -8.50
N GLU A 126 9.62 16.49 -7.51
CA GLU A 126 9.33 17.92 -7.73
C GLU A 126 10.32 18.55 -8.72
N GLY A 127 11.61 18.18 -8.63
CA GLY A 127 12.64 18.65 -9.56
C GLY A 127 12.42 18.24 -11.01
N GLU A 128 11.86 17.05 -11.24
CA GLU A 128 11.60 16.53 -12.60
C GLU A 128 10.42 17.26 -13.24
N ARG A 129 9.40 17.62 -12.46
CA ARG A 129 8.23 18.37 -12.94
C ARG A 129 8.60 19.78 -13.39
N MET A 130 9.48 20.45 -12.65
CA MET A 130 9.92 21.81 -12.98
C MET A 130 10.69 21.86 -14.31
N MET A 131 11.55 20.86 -14.58
CA MET A 131 12.30 20.81 -15.84
C MET A 131 11.39 20.60 -17.06
N GLU A 132 10.36 19.75 -16.93
CA GLU A 132 9.39 19.49 -18.00
C GLU A 132 8.54 20.73 -18.31
N GLU A 133 8.11 21.48 -17.28
CA GLU A 133 7.39 22.75 -17.44
C GLU A 133 8.25 23.85 -18.10
N GLU A 134 9.55 23.91 -17.78
CA GLU A 134 10.51 24.81 -18.43
C GLU A 134 10.73 24.44 -19.91
N GLU A 135 10.93 23.15 -20.21
CA GLU A 135 11.08 22.66 -21.59
C GLU A 135 9.83 22.93 -22.44
N ASP A 136 8.63 22.67 -21.89
CA ASP A 136 7.36 22.95 -22.56
C ASP A 136 7.14 24.46 -22.80
N ALA A 137 7.58 25.32 -21.88
CA ALA A 137 7.50 26.77 -22.05
C ALA A 137 8.41 27.25 -23.20
N VAL A 138 9.65 26.76 -23.25
CA VAL A 138 10.62 27.09 -24.31
C VAL A 138 10.16 26.58 -25.68
N ALA A 139 9.57 25.38 -25.74
CA ALA A 139 9.03 24.81 -26.98
C ALA A 139 7.85 25.63 -27.54
N LYS A 140 6.98 26.17 -26.68
CA LYS A 140 5.85 27.01 -27.11
C LYS A 140 6.31 28.38 -27.64
N GLU A 141 7.39 28.92 -27.09
CA GLU A 141 7.94 30.23 -27.49
C GLU A 141 8.66 30.16 -28.84
N THR A 142 9.34 29.04 -29.13
CA THR A 142 10.07 28.82 -30.39
C THR A 142 9.19 28.48 -31.59
N VAL A 143 8.01 27.90 -31.38
CA VAL A 143 7.02 27.60 -32.45
C VAL A 143 6.16 28.83 -32.81
N SER A 144 6.22 29.89 -32.01
CA SER A 144 5.46 31.14 -32.23
C SER A 144 6.25 32.23 -32.98
N LEU A 145 7.47 31.91 -33.46
CA LEU A 145 8.35 32.77 -34.26
C LEU A 145 8.53 32.20 -35.68
#